data_AF-A0A1Y0ENE2-F1
#
_entry.id   AF-A0A1Y0ENE2-F1
#
_cell.length_a   1.000
_cell.length_b   1.000
_cell.length_c   1.000
_cell.angle_alpha   90.00
_cell.angle_beta   90.00
_cell.angle_gamma   90.00
#
_symmetry.space_group_name_H-M   'P 1'
#
loop_
_entity.id
_entity.type
_entity.pdbx_description
1 polymer ?
#
loop_
_entity_poly.entity_id
_entity_poly.type
_entity_poly.pdbx_seq_one_letter_code
_entity_poly.pdbx_strand_id
1 'polypeptide(L)'
;MTRFWLSALAVLAVIALLVQAIRGQRARQRALALLAGREPRTLADIHAHRFRPQGIAPEVVEGVWQVLATEFDIDPSRLRAEDAFSQHLRVFFDGDSMLDVEIVLALEKHFAIAIRDEEAEALRTVADVVMLVARKTSSDGDAHR
;
A
#
# COMPACT_ATOMS: atom_id res chain seq x y z
N MET A 1 -40.89 -30.77 0.75
CA MET A 1 -39.67 -30.88 -0.08
C MET A 1 -38.86 -29.59 -0.23
N THR A 2 -39.44 -28.39 -0.07
CA THR A 2 -38.74 -27.10 -0.26
C THR A 2 -37.73 -26.74 0.84
N ARG A 3 -37.95 -27.18 2.09
CA ARG A 3 -37.11 -26.82 3.25
C ARG A 3 -35.71 -27.45 3.23
N PHE A 4 -35.56 -28.65 2.66
CA PHE A 4 -34.26 -29.34 2.54
C PHE A 4 -33.35 -28.70 1.49
N TRP A 5 -33.94 -28.15 0.41
CA TRP A 5 -33.20 -27.46 -0.64
C TRP A 5 -32.63 -26.12 -0.16
N LEU A 6 -33.40 -25.37 0.63
CA LEU A 6 -32.96 -24.10 1.22
C LEU A 6 -31.78 -24.27 2.20
N SER A 7 -31.81 -25.33 3.02
CA SER A 7 -30.70 -25.64 3.93
C SER A 7 -29.42 -26.05 3.20
N ALA A 8 -29.52 -26.82 2.11
CA ALA A 8 -28.36 -27.23 1.32
C ALA A 8 -27.70 -26.03 0.60
N LEU A 9 -28.52 -25.09 0.11
CA LEU A 9 -28.05 -23.88 -0.58
C LEU A 9 -27.35 -22.92 0.38
N ALA A 10 -27.86 -22.79 1.62
CA ALA A 10 -27.21 -22.01 2.67
C ALA A 10 -25.85 -22.59 3.07
N VAL A 11 -25.73 -23.91 3.21
CA VAL A 11 -24.45 -24.57 3.51
C VAL A 11 -23.44 -24.36 2.39
N LEU A 12 -23.86 -24.48 1.12
CA LEU A 12 -23.00 -24.21 -0.04
C LEU A 12 -22.53 -22.75 -0.08
N ALA A 13 -23.40 -21.79 0.25
CA ALA A 13 -23.04 -20.37 0.31
C ALA A 13 -22.01 -20.09 1.42
N VAL A 14 -22.17 -20.69 2.61
CA VAL A 14 -21.20 -20.57 3.71
C VAL A 14 -19.86 -21.20 3.32
N ILE A 15 -19.86 -22.39 2.69
CA ILE A 15 -18.64 -23.02 2.21
C ILE A 15 -17.96 -22.15 1.14
N ALA A 16 -18.72 -21.55 0.22
CA ALA A 16 -18.18 -20.66 -0.79
C ALA A 16 -17.54 -19.41 -0.18
N LEU A 17 -18.17 -18.80 0.83
CA LEU A 17 -17.63 -17.68 1.61
C LEU A 17 -16.33 -18.05 2.35
N LEU A 18 -16.32 -19.22 3.02
CA LEU A 18 -15.12 -19.73 3.69
C LEU A 18 -13.98 -19.99 2.69
N VAL A 19 -14.30 -20.55 1.52
CA VAL A 19 -13.32 -20.78 0.45
C VAL A 19 -12.78 -19.46 -0.11
N GLN A 20 -13.62 -18.44 -0.29
CA GLN A 20 -13.17 -17.10 -0.70
C GLN A 20 -12.23 -16.47 0.33
N ALA A 21 -12.58 -16.52 1.62
CA ALA A 21 -11.75 -16.00 2.70
C ALA A 21 -10.37 -16.70 2.77
N ILE A 22 -10.36 -18.03 2.64
CA ILE A 22 -9.11 -18.82 2.64
C ILE A 22 -8.27 -18.55 1.38
N ARG A 23 -8.89 -18.30 0.22
CA ARG A 23 -8.18 -17.97 -1.03
C ARG A 23 -7.47 -16.61 -0.94
N GLY A 24 -8.13 -15.59 -0.38
CA GLY A 24 -7.53 -14.27 -0.16
C GLY A 24 -6.32 -14.33 0.77
N GLN A 25 -6.46 -15.04 1.90
CA GLN A 25 -5.36 -15.23 2.86
C GLN A 25 -4.13 -15.91 2.24
N ARG A 26 -4.32 -16.92 1.40
CA ARG A 26 -3.20 -17.62 0.73
C ARG A 26 -2.45 -16.73 -0.26
N ALA A 27 -3.14 -15.81 -0.95
CA ALA A 27 -2.49 -14.87 -1.87
C ALA A 27 -1.61 -13.87 -1.12
N ARG A 28 -2.12 -13.31 -0.02
CA ARG A 28 -1.37 -12.41 0.87
C ARG A 28 -0.13 -13.10 1.45
N GLN A 29 -0.28 -14.34 1.95
CA GLN A 29 0.85 -15.13 2.46
C GLN A 29 1.96 -15.35 1.42
N ARG A 30 1.62 -15.60 0.16
CA ARG A 30 2.62 -15.80 -0.91
C ARG A 30 3.40 -14.52 -1.21
N ALA A 31 2.72 -13.38 -1.27
CA ALA A 31 3.41 -12.11 -1.49
C ALA A 31 4.26 -11.68 -0.31
N LEU A 32 3.78 -11.90 0.93
CA LEU A 32 4.61 -11.75 2.12
C LEU A 32 5.86 -12.62 2.04
N ALA A 33 5.74 -13.87 1.56
CA ALA A 33 6.89 -14.74 1.35
C ALA A 33 7.85 -14.22 0.26
N LEU A 34 7.32 -13.63 -0.83
CA LEU A 34 8.15 -12.98 -1.85
C LEU A 34 8.90 -11.77 -1.31
N LEU A 35 8.26 -10.96 -0.47
CA LEU A 35 8.89 -9.82 0.21
C LEU A 35 9.93 -10.27 1.24
N ALA A 36 9.60 -11.30 2.04
CA ALA A 36 10.49 -11.85 3.06
C ALA A 36 11.78 -12.47 2.48
N GLY A 37 11.76 -12.93 1.23
CA GLY A 37 12.93 -13.43 0.53
C GLY A 37 13.87 -12.35 -0.02
N ARG A 38 13.50 -11.06 0.02
CA ARG A 38 14.35 -9.97 -0.49
C ARG A 38 15.37 -9.55 0.54
N GLU A 39 16.63 -9.38 0.17
CA GLU A 39 17.63 -8.75 1.05
C GLU A 39 17.09 -7.46 1.70
N PRO A 40 17.11 -7.35 3.05
CA PRO A 40 16.71 -6.14 3.74
C PRO A 40 17.55 -4.95 3.28
N ARG A 41 16.91 -3.80 3.07
CA ARG A 41 17.62 -2.54 2.81
C ARG A 41 17.31 -1.53 3.90
N THR A 42 18.35 -0.82 4.32
CA THR A 42 18.16 0.27 5.26
C THR A 42 17.51 1.43 4.53
N LEU A 43 16.66 2.14 5.26
CA LEU A 43 15.99 3.31 4.70
C LEU A 43 16.97 4.45 4.41
N ALA A 44 18.04 4.56 5.22
CA ALA A 44 19.13 5.50 5.00
C ALA A 44 19.80 5.29 3.63
N ASP A 45 20.05 4.03 3.24
CA ASP A 45 20.64 3.72 1.93
C ASP A 45 19.66 4.06 0.79
N ILE A 46 18.39 3.70 0.96
CA ILE A 46 17.34 4.01 -0.02
C ILE A 46 17.25 5.53 -0.22
N HIS A 47 17.21 6.30 0.87
CA HIS A 47 17.19 7.75 0.83
C HIS A 47 18.43 8.30 0.12
N ALA A 48 19.62 7.90 0.57
CA ALA A 48 20.90 8.42 0.07
C ALA A 48 21.06 8.23 -1.45
N HIS A 49 20.61 7.09 -1.99
CA HIS A 49 20.78 6.77 -3.41
C HIS A 49 19.61 7.25 -4.28
N ARG A 50 18.37 7.14 -3.81
CA ARG A 50 17.19 7.39 -4.65
C ARG A 50 16.61 8.79 -4.48
N PHE A 51 16.48 9.26 -3.25
CA PHE A 51 15.64 10.42 -2.91
C PHE A 51 16.47 11.67 -2.57
N ARG A 52 17.66 11.52 -2.00
CA ARG A 52 18.59 12.62 -1.72
C ARG A 52 18.96 13.44 -2.97
N PRO A 53 19.26 12.85 -4.14
CA PRO A 53 19.55 13.63 -5.36
C PRO A 53 18.37 14.47 -5.85
N GLN A 54 17.15 14.12 -5.42
CA GLN A 54 15.91 14.83 -5.77
C GLN A 54 15.55 15.92 -4.75
N GLY A 55 16.39 16.13 -3.73
CA GLY A 55 16.14 17.12 -2.68
C GLY A 55 15.04 16.72 -1.70
N ILE A 56 14.65 15.45 -1.66
CA ILE A 56 13.57 14.96 -0.79
C ILE A 56 14.11 14.75 0.63
N ALA A 57 13.39 15.30 1.61
CA ALA A 57 13.75 15.19 3.03
C ALA A 57 13.62 13.73 3.53
N PRO A 58 14.56 13.23 4.36
CA PRO A 58 14.52 11.86 4.86
C PRO A 58 13.24 11.56 5.65
N GLU A 59 12.68 12.55 6.36
CA GLU A 59 11.46 12.42 7.15
C GLU A 59 10.24 12.09 6.28
N VAL A 60 10.20 12.60 5.04
CA VAL A 60 9.13 12.27 4.07
C VAL A 60 9.24 10.80 3.65
N VAL A 61 10.46 10.32 3.39
CA VAL A 61 10.70 8.93 3.00
C VAL A 61 10.35 7.99 4.16
N GLU A 62 10.77 8.33 5.38
CA GLU A 62 10.45 7.63 6.63
C GLU A 62 8.95 7.53 6.87
N GLY A 63 8.22 8.65 6.83
CA GLY A 63 6.79 8.64 7.06
C GLY A 63 6.03 7.81 6.01
N VAL A 64 6.41 7.90 4.72
CA VAL A 64 5.79 7.08 3.67
C VAL A 64 6.07 5.60 3.90
N TRP A 65 7.30 5.22 4.23
CA TRP A 65 7.63 3.83 4.54
C TRP A 65 6.84 3.31 5.74
N GLN A 66 6.68 4.13 6.78
CA GLN A 66 5.94 3.77 7.98
C GLN A 66 4.45 3.56 7.69
N VAL A 67 3.82 4.46 6.94
CA VAL A 67 2.41 4.33 6.54
C VAL A 67 2.22 3.04 5.73
N LEU A 68 3.01 2.85 4.66
CA LEU A 68 2.86 1.66 3.81
C LEU A 68 3.15 0.36 4.57
N ALA A 69 4.16 0.33 5.43
CA ALA A 69 4.47 -0.84 6.24
C ALA A 69 3.33 -1.19 7.22
N THR A 70 2.68 -0.18 7.78
CA THR A 70 1.55 -0.34 8.71
C THR A 70 0.32 -0.87 7.98
N GLU A 71 -0.06 -0.24 6.87
CA GLU A 71 -1.27 -0.64 6.11
C GLU A 71 -1.11 -2.04 5.48
N PHE A 72 0.09 -2.40 5.04
CA PHE A 72 0.35 -3.72 4.46
C PHE A 72 0.66 -4.81 5.50
N ASP A 73 0.94 -4.45 6.75
CA ASP A 73 1.46 -5.34 7.80
C ASP A 73 2.74 -6.06 7.33
N ILE A 74 3.75 -5.26 6.91
CA ILE A 74 5.03 -5.75 6.41
C ILE A 74 6.23 -5.10 7.10
N ASP A 75 7.37 -5.77 7.03
CA ASP A 75 8.66 -5.20 7.41
C ASP A 75 9.06 -4.08 6.42
N PRO A 76 9.23 -2.82 6.87
CA PRO A 76 9.59 -1.70 6.01
C PRO A 76 10.92 -1.89 5.27
N SER A 77 11.84 -2.69 5.81
CA SER A 77 13.15 -2.96 5.17
C SER A 77 13.04 -3.82 3.90
N ARG A 78 11.88 -4.45 3.66
CA ARG A 78 11.61 -5.29 2.46
C ARG A 78 10.93 -4.51 1.33
N LEU A 79 10.43 -3.33 1.63
CA LEU A 79 9.79 -2.43 0.67
C LEU A 79 10.85 -1.73 -0.18
N ARG A 80 10.60 -1.60 -1.48
CA ARG A 80 11.49 -0.96 -2.44
C ARG A 80 10.79 0.23 -3.09
N ALA A 81 11.57 1.25 -3.44
CA ALA A 81 11.05 2.41 -4.14
C ALA A 81 10.40 2.04 -5.50
N GLU A 82 10.88 0.98 -6.15
CA GLU A 82 10.39 0.48 -7.43
C GLU A 82 9.19 -0.47 -7.31
N ASP A 83 8.72 -0.76 -6.09
CA ASP A 83 7.58 -1.66 -5.91
C ASP A 83 6.32 -1.04 -6.51
N ALA A 84 5.87 -1.61 -7.62
CA ALA A 84 4.64 -1.23 -8.28
C ALA A 84 3.40 -1.82 -7.58
N PHE A 85 2.38 -0.98 -7.39
CA PHE A 85 1.09 -1.38 -6.81
C PHE A 85 0.36 -2.41 -7.65
N SER A 86 0.46 -2.33 -8.97
CA SER A 86 -0.17 -3.27 -9.91
C SER A 86 0.53 -4.63 -10.02
N GLN A 87 1.74 -4.78 -9.46
CA GLN A 87 2.54 -6.00 -9.59
C GLN A 87 2.97 -6.54 -8.24
N HIS A 88 3.98 -5.92 -7.63
CA HIS A 88 4.63 -6.42 -6.43
C HIS A 88 3.73 -6.34 -5.20
N LEU A 89 2.92 -5.28 -5.12
CA LEU A 89 2.05 -5.02 -3.97
C LEU A 89 0.58 -5.35 -4.26
N ARG A 90 0.24 -5.85 -5.46
CA ARG A 90 -1.16 -6.07 -5.90
C ARG A 90 -1.98 -6.90 -4.92
N VAL A 91 -1.34 -7.86 -4.26
CA VAL A 91 -1.93 -8.74 -3.25
C VAL A 91 -2.48 -8.06 -2.00
N PHE A 92 -2.09 -6.81 -1.74
CA PHE A 92 -2.57 -6.03 -0.61
C PHE A 92 -3.82 -5.23 -0.96
N PHE A 93 -4.25 -5.25 -2.23
CA PHE A 93 -5.39 -4.51 -2.74
C PHE A 93 -6.46 -5.47 -3.27
N ASP A 94 -7.72 -5.15 -3.03
CA ASP A 94 -8.86 -5.94 -3.51
C ASP A 94 -9.24 -5.60 -4.98
N GLY A 95 -8.50 -4.72 -5.66
CA GLY A 95 -8.85 -4.18 -6.98
C GLY A 95 -7.71 -4.11 -8.01
N ASP A 96 -8.08 -3.74 -9.23
CA ASP A 96 -7.15 -3.60 -10.37
C ASP A 96 -6.55 -2.17 -10.38
N SER A 97 -5.36 -2.01 -9.81
CA SER A 97 -4.41 -0.89 -10.06
C SER A 97 -4.62 0.50 -9.42
N MET A 98 -5.50 0.67 -8.43
CA MET A 98 -5.61 1.92 -7.65
C MET A 98 -4.91 1.78 -6.29
N LEU A 99 -4.28 2.85 -5.81
CA LEU A 99 -3.84 2.91 -4.41
C LEU A 99 -5.08 2.85 -3.51
N ASP A 100 -5.06 1.98 -2.50
CA ASP A 100 -6.19 1.83 -1.58
C ASP A 100 -6.58 3.18 -0.98
N VAL A 101 -7.89 3.41 -0.85
CA VAL A 101 -8.44 4.60 -0.21
C VAL A 101 -7.92 4.71 1.21
N GLU A 102 -7.76 3.59 1.92
CA GLU A 102 -7.21 3.56 3.28
C GLU A 102 -5.78 4.11 3.34
N ILE A 103 -4.94 3.77 2.35
CA ILE A 103 -3.56 4.28 2.27
C ILE A 103 -3.54 5.77 1.96
N VAL A 104 -4.39 6.22 1.03
CA VAL A 104 -4.50 7.65 0.70
C VAL A 104 -4.87 8.44 1.95
N LEU A 105 -5.92 8.03 2.66
CA LEU A 105 -6.37 8.66 3.90
C LEU A 105 -5.29 8.62 4.99
N ALA A 106 -4.54 7.52 5.11
CA ALA A 106 -3.44 7.40 6.05
C ALA A 106 -2.30 8.38 5.74
N LEU A 107 -1.95 8.55 4.46
CA LEU A 107 -0.94 9.52 4.01
C LEU A 107 -1.40 10.97 4.26
N GLU A 108 -2.62 11.30 3.87
CA GLU A 108 -3.22 12.62 4.13
C GLU A 108 -3.19 12.96 5.62
N LYS A 109 -3.62 12.03 6.46
CA LYS A 109 -3.61 12.19 7.91
C LYS A 109 -2.19 12.32 8.48
N HIS A 110 -1.26 11.49 8.03
CA HIS A 110 0.11 11.48 8.56
C HIS A 110 0.87 12.77 8.21
N PHE A 111 0.70 13.26 6.99
CA PHE A 111 1.42 14.43 6.48
C PHE A 111 0.62 15.73 6.54
N ALA A 112 -0.65 15.67 6.98
CA ALA A 112 -1.59 16.78 6.98
C ALA A 112 -1.75 17.44 5.59
N ILE A 113 -1.81 16.61 4.54
CA ILE A 113 -1.96 17.04 3.14
C ILE A 113 -3.31 16.59 2.57
N ALA A 114 -3.72 17.16 1.45
CA ALA A 114 -4.84 16.68 0.64
C ALA A 114 -4.35 16.07 -0.69
N ILE A 115 -4.80 14.86 -1.01
CA ILE A 115 -4.50 14.11 -2.22
C ILE A 115 -5.80 13.98 -3.02
N ARG A 116 -5.82 14.50 -4.24
CA ARG A 116 -7.00 14.36 -5.11
C ARG A 116 -7.07 12.96 -5.69
N ASP A 117 -8.27 12.53 -6.05
CA ASP A 117 -8.52 11.23 -6.67
C ASP A 117 -7.63 11.02 -7.91
N GLU A 118 -7.49 12.02 -8.79
CA GLU A 118 -6.64 11.88 -9.99
C GLU A 118 -5.15 11.77 -9.65
N GLU A 119 -4.72 12.36 -8.52
CA GLU A 119 -3.34 12.24 -8.05
C GLU A 119 -3.09 10.84 -7.49
N ALA A 120 -4.06 10.27 -6.75
CA ALA A 120 -4.00 8.91 -6.22
C ALA A 120 -4.02 7.86 -7.34
N GLU A 121 -4.90 8.00 -8.33
CA GLU A 121 -5.01 7.09 -9.48
C GLU A 121 -3.74 7.07 -10.36
N ALA A 122 -2.99 8.17 -10.37
CA ALA A 122 -1.74 8.27 -11.14
C ALA A 122 -0.55 7.54 -10.48
N LEU A 123 -0.65 7.16 -9.20
CA LEU A 123 0.45 6.53 -8.46
C LEU A 123 0.67 5.09 -8.93
N ARG A 124 1.89 4.78 -9.39
CA ARG A 124 2.24 3.43 -9.87
C ARG A 124 3.17 2.70 -8.93
N THR A 125 4.07 3.42 -8.27
CA THR A 125 5.14 2.88 -7.43
C THR A 125 5.24 3.59 -6.07
N VAL A 126 5.94 2.97 -5.13
CA VAL A 126 6.27 3.58 -3.83
C VAL A 126 7.04 4.90 -4.02
N ALA A 127 7.94 4.98 -4.99
CA ALA A 127 8.66 6.22 -5.30
C ALA A 127 7.71 7.36 -5.70
N ASP A 128 6.66 7.06 -6.47
CA ASP A 128 5.67 8.06 -6.88
C ASP A 128 4.95 8.67 -5.68
N VAL A 129 4.63 7.84 -4.67
CA VAL A 129 4.02 8.27 -3.41
C VAL A 129 4.94 9.27 -2.70
N VAL A 130 6.21 8.91 -2.52
CA VAL A 130 7.21 9.79 -1.88
C VAL A 130 7.30 11.12 -2.60
N MET A 131 7.36 11.09 -3.94
CA MET A 131 7.44 12.31 -4.73
C MET A 131 6.18 13.16 -4.61
N LEU A 132 4.99 12.56 -4.57
CA LEU A 132 3.73 13.28 -4.37
C LEU A 132 3.69 13.96 -3.00
N VAL A 133 3.98 13.21 -1.94
CA VAL A 133 3.99 13.72 -0.56
C VAL A 133 5.03 14.84 -0.44
N ALA A 134 6.24 14.66 -0.94
CA ALA A 134 7.28 15.68 -0.91
C ALA A 134 6.86 17.00 -1.59
N ARG A 135 6.16 16.91 -2.73
CA ARG A 135 5.62 18.10 -3.42
C ARG A 135 4.56 18.80 -2.57
N LYS A 136 3.63 18.04 -2.00
CA LYS A 136 2.51 18.57 -1.21
C LYS A 136 2.99 19.22 0.09
N THR A 137 3.91 18.59 0.81
CA THR A 137 4.47 19.12 2.07
C THR A 137 5.36 20.34 1.84
N SER A 138 6.01 20.44 0.69
CA SER A 138 6.77 21.64 0.32
C SER A 138 5.86 22.81 -0.08
N SER A 139 4.72 22.54 -0.73
CA SER A 139 3.77 23.59 -1.15
C SER A 139 2.89 24.12 -0.01
N ASP A 140 2.55 23.28 0.98
CA ASP A 140 1.71 23.70 2.11
C ASP A 140 2.46 24.60 3.11
N GLY A 141 3.80 24.58 3.08
CA GLY A 141 4.65 25.49 3.84
C GLY A 141 4.54 26.97 3.46
N ASP A 142 3.96 27.28 2.29
CA ASP A 142 3.78 28.64 1.78
C ASP A 142 2.36 29.20 1.99
N ALA A 143 1.36 28.36 2.31
CA ALA A 143 -0.03 28.79 2.48
C ALA A 143 -0.37 29.27 3.90
N HIS A 144 0.51 29.02 4.88
CA HIS A 144 0.30 29.33 6.30
C HIS A 144 1.45 30.15 6.94
N ARG A 145 2.23 30.89 6.14
CA ARG A 145 3.19 31.89 6.63
C ARG A 145 2.76 33.31 6.32
#